data_AF-A0A845X943-F1
#
_entry.id   AF-A0A845X943-F1
#
_cell.length_a   1.000
_cell.length_b   1.000
_cell.length_c   1.000
_cell.angle_alpha   90.00
_cell.angle_beta   90.00
_cell.angle_gamma   90.00
#
_symmetry.space_group_name_H-M   'P 1'
#
loop_
_entity.id
_entity.type
_entity.pdbx_description
1 polymer ?
#
loop_
_entity_poly.entity_id
_entity_poly.type
_entity_poly.pdbx_seq_one_letter_code
_entity_poly.pdbx_strand_id
1 'polypeptide(L)'
;MNIKKYLIILASTWGLLWLSSFVGNALEAADILTPEKIGTTGLKVMLAVYLGLFWVIVFSAIPVALHFFVRAQIKIGNGELPAVQFLQTHFRRIVYCLWGFFGVGAIALSPIAISEWAKSI
;
A
#
# COMPACT_ATOMS: atom_id res chain seq x y z
N MET A 1 -8.52 10.70 13.63
CA MET A 1 -8.37 9.60 12.65
C MET A 1 -8.22 8.30 13.44
N ASN A 2 -8.99 7.25 13.14
CA ASN A 2 -8.99 6.03 13.96
C ASN A 2 -7.89 5.06 13.48
N ILE A 3 -6.76 5.03 14.18
CA ILE A 3 -5.60 4.22 13.81
C ILE A 3 -5.90 2.72 13.75
N LYS A 4 -6.84 2.23 14.58
CA LYS A 4 -7.21 0.81 14.60
C LYS A 4 -7.78 0.37 13.25
N LYS A 5 -8.55 1.24 12.58
CA LYS A 5 -9.09 0.95 11.24
C LYS A 5 -7.96 0.76 10.22
N TYR A 6 -6.99 1.66 10.19
CA TYR A 6 -5.86 1.55 9.26
C TYR A 6 -4.96 0.35 9.56
N LEU A 7 -4.80 0.00 10.84
CA LEU A 7 -4.04 -1.18 11.24
C LEU A 7 -4.75 -2.47 10.80
N ILE A 8 -6.08 -2.56 10.96
CA ILE A 8 -6.87 -3.69 10.48
C ILE A 8 -6.79 -3.79 8.95
N ILE A 9 -6.96 -2.67 8.24
CA ILE A 9 -6.86 -2.65 6.76
C ILE A 9 -5.47 -3.12 6.34
N LEU A 10 -4.41 -2.55 6.91
CA LEU A 10 -3.03 -2.90 6.57
C LEU A 10 -2.76 -4.39 6.82
N ALA A 11 -3.11 -4.91 8.01
CA ALA A 11 -2.90 -6.30 8.36
C ALA A 11 -3.72 -7.24 7.46
N SER A 12 -4.97 -6.90 7.17
CA SER A 12 -5.85 -7.70 6.32
C SER A 12 -5.35 -7.73 4.88
N THR A 13 -4.98 -6.58 4.31
CA THR A 13 -4.44 -6.49 2.94
C THR A 13 -3.10 -7.21 2.82
N TRP A 14 -2.23 -7.07 3.83
CA TRP A 14 -0.96 -7.80 3.85
C TRP A 14 -1.18 -9.32 3.96
N GLY A 15 -2.12 -9.76 4.79
CA GLY A 15 -2.53 -11.17 4.89
C GLY A 15 -3.12 -11.70 3.58
N LEU A 16 -3.94 -10.90 2.89
CA LEU A 16 -4.47 -11.25 1.58
C LEU A 16 -3.39 -11.45 0.53
N LEU A 17 -2.34 -10.62 0.51
CA LEU A 17 -1.21 -10.80 -0.42
C LEU A 17 -0.45 -12.09 -0.15
N TRP A 18 -0.27 -12.44 1.11
CA TRP A 18 0.35 -13.73 1.49
C TRP A 18 -0.52 -14.91 1.06
N LEU A 19 -1.81 -14.86 1.38
CA LEU A 19 -2.76 -15.91 1.00
C LEU A 19 -2.83 -16.06 -0.52
N SER A 20 -2.89 -14.96 -1.27
CA SER A 20 -2.94 -15.01 -2.73
C SER A 20 -1.66 -15.58 -3.34
N SER A 21 -0.49 -15.32 -2.73
CA SER A 21 0.77 -15.94 -3.15
C SER A 21 0.79 -17.45 -2.91
N PHE A 22 0.34 -17.93 -1.74
CA PHE A 22 0.24 -19.36 -1.47
C PHE A 22 -0.75 -20.06 -2.41
N VAL A 23 -1.94 -19.48 -2.59
CA VAL A 23 -2.96 -20.02 -3.50
C VAL A 23 -2.47 -20.01 -4.94
N GLY A 24 -1.81 -18.94 -5.38
CA GLY A 24 -1.21 -18.85 -6.72
C GLY A 24 -0.21 -19.97 -6.96
N ASN A 25 0.76 -20.16 -6.05
CA ASN A 25 1.76 -21.22 -6.16
C ASN A 25 1.13 -22.62 -6.15
N ALA A 26 0.11 -22.85 -5.33
CA ALA A 26 -0.58 -24.14 -5.27
C ALA A 26 -1.36 -24.45 -6.57
N LEU A 27 -2.02 -23.44 -7.14
CA LEU A 27 -2.78 -23.56 -8.38
C LEU A 27 -1.86 -23.68 -9.61
N GLU A 28 -0.70 -23.05 -9.59
CA GLU A 28 0.34 -23.22 -10.61
C GLU A 28 0.92 -24.64 -10.56
N ALA A 29 1.20 -25.18 -9.36
CA ALA A 29 1.65 -26.55 -9.18
C ALA A 29 0.61 -27.61 -9.63
N ALA A 30 -0.69 -27.26 -9.61
CA ALA A 30 -1.76 -28.10 -10.12
C ALA A 30 -1.99 -27.98 -11.64
N ASP A 31 -1.14 -27.22 -12.36
CA ASP A 31 -1.29 -26.87 -13.78
C ASP A 31 -2.62 -26.15 -14.10
N ILE A 32 -3.26 -25.50 -13.12
CA ILE A 32 -4.52 -24.77 -13.30
C ILE A 32 -4.25 -23.33 -13.74
N LEU A 33 -3.28 -22.67 -13.09
CA LEU A 33 -2.86 -21.30 -13.37
C LEU A 33 -1.51 -21.27 -14.10
N THR A 34 -1.45 -21.83 -15.31
CA THR A 34 -0.28 -21.63 -16.19
C THR A 34 -0.44 -20.38 -17.06
N PRO A 35 0.65 -19.65 -17.37
CA PRO A 35 0.60 -18.43 -18.18
C PRO A 35 -0.11 -18.61 -19.53
N GLU A 36 0.02 -19.79 -20.13
CA GLU A 36 -0.63 -20.18 -21.39
C GLU A 36 -2.16 -20.27 -21.27
N LYS A 37 -2.69 -20.68 -20.11
CA LYS A 37 -4.14 -20.84 -19.85
C LYS A 37 -4.82 -19.54 -19.40
N ILE A 38 -4.10 -18.66 -18.70
CA ILE A 38 -4.62 -17.38 -18.19
C ILE A 38 -4.77 -16.35 -19.32
N GLY A 39 -3.86 -16.40 -20.30
CA GLY A 39 -3.79 -15.44 -21.40
C GLY A 39 -3.43 -14.02 -20.96
N THR A 40 -3.25 -13.13 -21.93
CA THR A 40 -2.81 -11.74 -21.69
C THR A 40 -3.83 -10.93 -20.89
N THR A 41 -5.13 -11.16 -21.10
CA THR A 41 -6.19 -10.46 -20.36
C THR A 41 -6.21 -10.84 -18.88
N GLY A 42 -6.01 -12.11 -18.54
CA GLY A 42 -5.99 -12.55 -17.14
C GLY A 42 -4.80 -11.99 -16.37
N LEU A 43 -3.62 -11.93 -17.00
CA LEU A 43 -2.43 -11.31 -16.41
C LEU A 43 -2.65 -9.82 -16.11
N LYS A 44 -3.32 -9.10 -17.01
CA LYS A 44 -3.66 -7.68 -16.81
C LYS A 44 -4.59 -7.47 -15.63
N VAL A 45 -5.61 -8.32 -15.48
CA VAL A 45 -6.54 -8.25 -14.34
C VAL A 45 -5.80 -8.54 -13.04
N MET A 46 -4.96 -9.57 -12.99
CA MET A 46 -4.15 -9.85 -11.81
C MET A 46 -3.26 -8.67 -11.43
N LEU A 47 -2.54 -8.09 -12.41
CA LEU A 47 -1.70 -6.93 -12.19
C LEU A 47 -2.50 -5.75 -11.63
N ALA A 48 -3.68 -5.46 -12.20
CA ALA A 48 -4.55 -4.39 -11.72
C ALA A 48 -5.02 -4.62 -10.29
N VAL A 49 -5.37 -5.86 -9.92
CA VAL A 49 -5.75 -6.23 -8.54
C VAL A 49 -4.57 -6.03 -7.58
N TYR A 50 -3.38 -6.56 -7.90
CA TYR A 50 -2.20 -6.41 -7.06
C TYR A 50 -1.76 -4.95 -6.91
N LEU A 51 -1.86 -4.15 -7.97
CA LEU A 51 -1.61 -2.71 -7.91
C LEU A 51 -2.62 -2.01 -7.01
N GLY A 52 -3.90 -2.38 -7.07
CA GLY A 52 -4.94 -1.89 -6.16
C GLY A 52 -4.62 -2.21 -4.69
N LEU A 53 -4.25 -3.46 -4.40
CA LEU A 53 -3.86 -3.89 -3.04
C LEU A 53 -2.61 -3.15 -2.56
N PHE A 54 -1.63 -2.92 -3.43
CA PHE A 54 -0.44 -2.12 -3.14
C PHE A 54 -0.82 -0.70 -2.70
N TRP A 55 -1.73 -0.02 -3.42
CA TRP A 55 -2.19 1.30 -3.02
C TRP A 55 -2.89 1.29 -1.66
N VAL A 56 -3.75 0.30 -1.39
CA VAL A 56 -4.39 0.15 -0.08
C VAL A 56 -3.35 0.03 1.04
N ILE A 57 -2.27 -0.72 0.82
CA ILE A 57 -1.14 -0.81 1.76
C ILE A 57 -0.47 0.55 1.93
N VAL A 58 -0.08 1.24 0.87
CA VAL A 58 0.61 2.54 0.96
C VAL A 58 -0.21 3.55 1.76
N PHE A 59 -1.50 3.70 1.42
CA PHE A 59 -2.37 4.67 2.10
C PHE A 59 -2.64 4.30 3.56
N SER A 60 -2.75 3.01 3.89
CA SER A 60 -2.96 2.54 5.27
C SER A 60 -1.69 2.50 6.11
N ALA A 61 -0.53 2.29 5.50
CA ALA A 61 0.77 2.24 6.16
C ALA A 61 1.20 3.61 6.69
N ILE A 62 0.96 4.70 5.95
CA ILE A 62 1.33 6.07 6.34
C ILE A 62 0.83 6.45 7.75
N PRO A 63 -0.48 6.39 8.06
CA PRO A 63 -0.97 6.76 9.38
C PRO A 63 -0.44 5.80 10.46
N VAL A 64 -0.31 4.51 10.15
CA VAL A 64 0.21 3.49 11.07
C VAL A 64 1.67 3.79 11.43
N ALA A 65 2.53 4.00 10.44
CA ALA A 65 3.94 4.30 10.62
C ALA A 65 4.16 5.59 11.42
N LEU A 66 3.46 6.68 11.08
CA LEU A 66 3.54 7.94 11.83
C LEU A 66 3.09 7.78 13.28
N HIS A 67 2.01 7.02 13.52
CA HIS A 67 1.52 6.79 14.88
C HIS A 67 2.52 5.99 15.72
N PHE A 68 3.12 4.94 15.13
CA PHE A 68 4.17 4.17 15.79
C PHE A 68 5.41 5.02 16.07
N PHE A 69 5.84 5.82 15.10
CA PHE A 69 6.98 6.73 15.25
C PHE A 69 6.77 7.71 16.40
N VAL A 70 5.64 8.43 16.42
CA VAL A 70 5.32 9.40 17.48
C VAL A 70 5.25 8.72 18.84
N ARG A 71 4.59 7.55 18.94
CA ARG A 71 4.54 6.80 20.21
C ARG A 71 5.92 6.35 20.68
N ALA A 72 6.78 5.90 19.78
CA ALA A 72 8.14 5.50 20.10
C ALA A 72 8.95 6.69 20.62
N GLN A 73 8.87 7.86 19.97
CA GLN A 73 9.54 9.08 20.41
C GLN A 73 9.09 9.54 21.79
N ILE A 74 7.78 9.51 22.07
CA ILE A 74 7.25 9.83 23.40
C ILE A 74 7.80 8.84 24.45
N LYS A 75 7.82 7.55 24.13
CA LYS A 75 8.30 6.51 25.06
C LYS A 75 9.78 6.67 25.42
N ILE A 76 10.59 7.21 24.51
CA ILE A 76 12.03 7.45 24.71
C ILE A 76 12.29 8.78 25.45
N GLY A 77 11.25 9.60 25.70
CA GLY A 77 11.37 10.89 26.39
C GLY A 77 11.47 12.10 25.45
N ASN A 78 11.41 11.90 24.14
CA ASN A 78 11.50 12.97 23.13
C ASN A 78 10.16 13.66 22.86
N GLY A 79 9.17 13.50 23.75
CA GLY A 79 7.82 14.04 23.58
C GLY A 79 7.78 15.57 23.50
N GLU A 80 8.73 16.24 24.15
CA GLU A 80 8.80 17.70 24.21
C GLU A 80 9.58 18.32 23.04
N LEU A 81 10.21 17.50 22.18
CA LEU A 81 10.88 18.03 21.00
C LEU A 81 9.85 18.72 20.09
N PRO A 82 10.15 19.95 19.59
CA PRO A 82 9.21 20.70 18.75
C PRO A 82 8.69 19.92 17.54
N ALA A 83 9.56 19.09 16.93
CA ALA A 83 9.18 18.22 15.82
C ALA A 83 8.13 17.16 16.20
N VAL A 84 8.28 16.54 17.38
CA VAL A 84 7.34 15.51 17.86
C VAL A 84 6.01 16.15 18.27
N GLN A 85 6.05 17.32 18.91
CA GLN A 85 4.84 18.09 19.24
C GLN A 85 4.09 18.58 17.99
N PHE A 86 4.83 19.00 16.95
CA PHE A 86 4.24 19.36 15.66
C PHE A 86 3.53 18.17 15.02
N LEU A 87 4.17 17.00 14.99
CA LEU A 87 3.59 15.76 14.48
C LEU A 87 2.34 15.35 15.25
N GLN A 88 2.31 15.51 16.58
CA GLN A 88 1.13 15.24 17.40
C GLN A 88 -0.03 16.20 17.10
N THR A 89 0.26 17.50 17.09
CA THR A 89 -0.73 18.57 16.90
C THR A 89 -1.34 18.53 15.49
N HIS A 90 -0.53 18.25 14.48
CA HIS A 90 -0.95 18.29 13.08
C HIS A 90 -1.07 16.92 12.42
N PHE A 91 -1.13 15.83 13.21
CA PHE A 91 -1.10 14.45 12.73
C PHE A 91 -2.01 14.19 11.52
N ARG A 92 -3.29 14.57 11.62
CA ARG A 92 -4.27 14.38 10.53
C ARG A 92 -3.90 15.16 9.27
N ARG A 93 -3.41 16.39 9.42
CA ARG A 93 -3.04 17.25 8.29
C ARG A 93 -1.82 16.69 7.57
N ILE A 94 -0.81 16.24 8.31
CA ILE A 94 0.39 15.61 7.76
C ILE A 94 0.02 14.35 6.98
N VAL A 95 -0.86 13.51 7.52
CA VAL A 95 -1.31 12.29 6.82
C VAL A 95 -2.00 12.64 5.50
N TYR A 96 -2.87 13.65 5.47
CA TYR A 96 -3.48 14.11 4.23
C TYR A 96 -2.49 14.73 3.25
N CYS A 97 -1.49 15.46 3.73
CA CYS A 97 -0.42 15.98 2.88
C CYS A 97 0.38 14.84 2.24
N LEU A 98 0.72 13.80 3.01
CA LEU A 98 1.42 12.62 2.48
C LEU A 98 0.55 11.86 1.48
N TRP A 99 -0.72 11.64 1.79
CA TRP A 99 -1.66 11.04 0.85
C TRP A 99 -1.80 11.84 -0.44
N GLY A 100 -1.89 13.16 -0.34
CA GLY A 100 -1.91 14.05 -1.50
C GLY A 100 -0.61 13.94 -2.31
N PHE A 101 0.55 13.93 -1.65
CA PHE A 101 1.85 13.77 -2.31
C PHE A 101 1.97 12.45 -3.06
N PHE A 102 1.61 11.33 -2.43
CA PHE A 102 1.59 10.02 -3.10
C PHE A 102 0.54 9.96 -4.22
N GLY A 103 -0.65 10.55 -4.02
CA GLY A 103 -1.70 10.61 -5.02
C GLY A 103 -1.30 11.42 -6.26
N VAL A 104 -0.68 12.58 -6.07
CA VAL A 104 -0.15 13.40 -7.18
C VAL A 104 0.97 12.67 -7.91
N GLY A 105 1.89 12.05 -7.17
CA GLY A 105 2.94 11.21 -7.77
C GLY A 105 2.36 10.05 -8.60
N ALA A 106 1.33 9.39 -8.11
CA ALA A 106 0.63 8.32 -8.81
C ALA A 106 0.02 8.82 -10.13
N ILE A 107 -0.69 9.95 -10.09
CA ILE A 107 -1.32 10.55 -11.27
C ILE A 107 -0.26 10.99 -12.27
N ALA A 108 0.83 11.61 -11.82
CA ALA A 108 1.91 12.07 -12.69
C ALA A 108 2.65 10.91 -13.39
N LEU A 109 2.83 9.77 -12.71
CA LEU A 109 3.51 8.59 -13.26
C LEU A 109 2.57 7.70 -14.09
N SER A 110 1.25 7.82 -13.91
CA SER A 110 0.28 6.96 -14.59
C SER A 110 0.37 6.98 -16.13
N PRO A 111 0.58 8.12 -16.83
CA PRO A 111 0.67 8.12 -18.30
C PRO A 111 1.90 7.36 -18.79
N ILE A 112 3.03 7.49 -18.08
CA ILE A 112 4.28 6.79 -18.40
C ILE A 112 4.07 5.29 -18.23
N ALA A 113 3.55 4.88 -17.08
CA ALA A 113 3.25 3.47 -16.79
C ALA A 113 2.28 2.86 -17.81
N ILE A 114 1.23 3.59 -18.21
CA ILE A 114 0.29 3.14 -19.24
C ILE A 114 0.97 3.04 -20.60
N SER A 115 1.84 3.99 -20.96
CA SER A 115 2.55 3.99 -22.25
C SER A 115 3.57 2.87 -22.37
N GLU A 116 4.29 2.56 -21.28
CA GLU A 116 5.22 1.44 -21.18
C GLU A 116 4.45 0.11 -21.29
N TRP A 117 3.36 0.00 -20.54
CA TRP A 117 2.51 -1.18 -20.58
C TRP A 117 1.89 -1.42 -21.96
N ALA A 118 1.44 -0.35 -22.64
CA ALA A 118 0.90 -0.44 -23.99
C ALA A 118 1.92 -0.96 -25.02
N LYS A 119 3.22 -0.71 -24.82
CA LYS A 119 4.30 -1.22 -25.68
C LYS A 119 4.68 -2.68 -25.37
N SER A 120 4.32 -3.18 -24.20
CA SER A 120 4.63 -4.55 -23.75
C SER A 120 3.59 -5.60 -24.18
N ILE A 121 2.48 -5.16 -24.81
CA ILE A 121 1.40 -5.98 -25.38
C ILE A 121 1.64 -6.08 -26.88
#